data_AF-A0A962YCP4-F1
#
_entry.id   AF-A0A962YCP4-F1
#
_cell.length_a   1.000
_cell.length_b   1.000
_cell.length_c   1.000
_cell.angle_alpha   90.00
_cell.angle_beta   90.00
_cell.angle_gamma   90.00
#
_symmetry.space_group_name_H-M   'P 1'
#
loop_
_entity.id
_entity.type
_entity.pdbx_description
1 polymer ?
#
loop_
_entity_poly.entity_id
_entity_poly.type
_entity_poly.pdbx_seq_one_letter_code
_entity_poly.pdbx_strand_id
1 'polypeptide(L)'
;GTTAVLLALLISLNITPGPLLFQKQPDVVWGLIASLYIANVVLLLLNVPLVGFFTRLLALPMWLLLPAVVMISFVGVYSINHSTFDLFVMVGFGVLGYLMRKLDIPIVPIVLGLLLGTEMENNYRRALSISGGDASILIESPIALTLYGATALALLIAVFTAVRARRRAQQRNNPSASQP
;
A
#
# COMPACT_ATOMS: atom_id res chain seq x y z
N GLY A 1 -7.99 6.58 9.36
CA GLY A 1 -8.71 5.48 8.71
C GLY A 1 -9.60 4.76 9.72
N THR A 2 -9.02 3.87 10.51
CA THR A 2 -9.75 3.04 11.50
C THR A 2 -10.48 3.84 12.59
N THR A 3 -9.90 4.93 13.09
CA THR A 3 -10.55 5.83 14.06
C THR A 3 -11.77 6.53 13.49
N ALA A 4 -11.70 7.02 12.24
CA ALA A 4 -12.84 7.65 11.56
C ALA A 4 -13.97 6.63 11.27
N VAL A 5 -13.61 5.39 10.90
CA VAL A 5 -14.58 4.30 10.71
C VAL A 5 -15.24 3.91 12.03
N LEU A 6 -14.49 3.79 13.13
CA LEU A 6 -15.06 3.53 14.46
C LEU A 6 -15.98 4.66 14.91
N LEU A 7 -15.59 5.91 14.70
CA LEU A 7 -16.37 7.08 15.07
C LEU A 7 -17.66 7.16 14.24
N ALA A 8 -17.61 6.86 12.94
CA ALA A 8 -18.78 6.76 12.08
C ALA A 8 -19.74 5.63 12.51
N LEU A 9 -19.22 4.47 12.89
CA LEU A 9 -20.01 3.33 13.35
C LEU A 9 -20.71 3.64 14.69
N LEU A 10 -20.00 4.25 15.65
CA LEU A 10 -20.55 4.68 16.94
C LEU A 10 -21.65 5.75 16.78
N ILE A 11 -21.42 6.74 15.91
CA ILE A 11 -22.46 7.75 15.60
C ILE A 11 -23.66 7.09 14.93
N SER A 12 -23.46 6.13 14.03
CA SER A 12 -24.55 5.37 13.38
C SER A 12 -25.37 4.53 14.37
N LEU A 13 -24.81 4.20 15.53
CA LEU A 13 -25.50 3.53 16.64
C LEU A 13 -26.13 4.53 17.64
N ASN A 14 -26.18 5.83 17.30
CA ASN A 14 -26.63 6.93 18.16
C ASN A 14 -25.81 7.08 19.46
N ILE A 15 -24.55 6.64 19.46
CA ILE A 15 -23.65 6.71 20.61
C ILE A 15 -22.69 7.89 20.42
N THR A 16 -22.78 8.90 21.30
CA THR A 16 -21.87 10.06 21.25
C THR A 16 -20.52 9.70 21.88
N PRO A 17 -19.41 9.68 21.10
CA PRO A 17 -18.10 9.31 21.62
C PRO A 17 -17.58 10.35 22.62
N GLY A 18 -17.13 9.90 23.79
CA GLY A 18 -16.58 10.77 24.84
C GLY A 18 -16.37 10.04 26.17
N PRO A 19 -15.80 10.70 27.20
CA PRO A 19 -15.60 10.08 28.52
C PRO A 19 -16.91 9.67 29.21
N LEU A 20 -18.03 10.29 28.82
CA LEU A 20 -19.39 9.94 29.28
C LEU A 20 -19.85 8.57 28.74
N LEU A 21 -19.25 8.06 27.67
CA LEU A 21 -19.61 6.78 27.05
C LEU A 21 -19.26 5.60 27.99
N PHE A 22 -18.12 5.72 28.70
CA PHE A 22 -17.70 4.77 29.73
C PHE A 22 -18.63 4.77 30.95
N GLN A 23 -19.36 5.86 31.20
CA GLN A 23 -20.29 6.00 32.33
C GLN A 23 -21.72 5.61 31.95
N LYS A 24 -22.20 6.01 30.77
CA LYS A 24 -23.59 5.79 30.33
C LYS A 24 -23.79 4.42 29.68
N GLN A 25 -22.80 3.88 28.98
CA GLN A 25 -22.88 2.60 28.27
C GLN A 25 -21.61 1.76 28.52
N PRO A 26 -21.33 1.37 29.78
CA PRO A 26 -20.16 0.57 30.13
C PRO A 26 -20.13 -0.78 29.41
N ASP A 27 -21.29 -1.42 29.23
CA ASP A 27 -21.40 -2.73 28.58
C ASP A 27 -20.97 -2.71 27.11
N VAL A 28 -21.28 -1.63 26.38
CA VAL A 28 -20.89 -1.49 24.97
C VAL A 28 -19.39 -1.30 24.85
N VAL A 29 -18.79 -0.48 25.71
CA VAL A 29 -17.36 -0.20 25.69
C VAL A 29 -16.54 -1.43 26.10
N TRP A 30 -16.90 -2.08 27.20
CA TRP A 30 -16.25 -3.31 27.64
C TRP A 30 -16.52 -4.47 26.69
N GLY A 31 -17.69 -4.54 26.06
CA GLY A 31 -17.99 -5.50 24.99
C GLY A 31 -17.12 -5.29 23.75
N LEU A 32 -16.92 -4.04 23.31
CA LEU A 32 -16.02 -3.71 22.20
C LEU A 32 -14.58 -4.07 22.53
N ILE A 33 -14.08 -3.67 23.71
CA ILE A 33 -12.71 -3.99 24.15
C ILE A 33 -12.53 -5.51 24.24
N ALA A 34 -13.45 -6.21 24.89
CA ALA A 34 -13.40 -7.67 25.01
C ALA A 34 -13.46 -8.35 23.64
N SER A 35 -14.32 -7.89 22.73
CA SER A 35 -14.40 -8.45 21.37
C SER A 35 -13.12 -8.21 20.57
N LEU A 36 -12.44 -7.08 20.76
CA LEU A 36 -11.15 -6.81 20.10
C LEU A 36 -10.05 -7.73 20.63
N TYR A 37 -10.03 -8.00 21.93
CA TYR A 37 -9.12 -8.97 22.54
C TYR A 37 -9.42 -10.39 22.04
N ILE A 38 -10.67 -10.82 22.11
CA ILE A 38 -11.10 -12.15 21.65
C ILE A 38 -10.84 -12.31 20.15
N ALA A 39 -11.16 -11.31 19.33
CA ALA A 39 -10.92 -11.33 17.89
C ALA A 39 -9.43 -11.45 17.57
N ASN A 40 -8.55 -10.75 18.28
CA ASN A 40 -7.10 -10.91 18.08
C ASN A 40 -6.59 -12.28 18.51
N VAL A 41 -7.09 -12.83 19.61
CA VAL A 41 -6.74 -14.19 20.06
C VAL A 41 -7.20 -15.23 19.05
N VAL A 42 -8.44 -15.13 18.56
CA VAL A 42 -8.99 -16.00 17.51
C VAL A 42 -8.24 -15.81 16.20
N LEU A 43 -7.92 -14.57 15.81
CA LEU A 43 -7.15 -14.25 14.61
C LEU A 43 -5.76 -14.89 14.67
N LEU A 44 -5.10 -14.85 15.82
CA LEU A 44 -3.81 -15.50 16.05
C LEU A 44 -3.97 -17.02 15.96
N LEU A 45 -4.94 -17.59 16.69
CA LEU A 45 -5.21 -19.03 16.67
C LEU A 45 -5.53 -19.53 15.27
N LEU A 46 -6.21 -18.72 14.45
CA LEU A 46 -6.53 -19.02 13.06
C LEU A 46 -5.33 -18.78 12.13
N ASN A 47 -4.50 -17.76 12.35
CA ASN A 47 -3.30 -17.50 11.55
C ASN A 47 -2.23 -18.59 11.70
N VAL A 48 -2.04 -19.15 12.90
CA VAL A 48 -1.02 -20.20 13.16
C VAL A 48 -1.20 -21.48 12.31
N PRO A 49 -2.39 -22.09 12.16
CA PRO A 49 -2.60 -23.20 11.25
C PRO A 49 -2.65 -22.75 9.78
N LEU A 50 -3.23 -21.58 9.50
CA LEU A 50 -3.35 -21.08 8.12
C LEU A 50 -2.00 -20.74 7.51
N VAL A 51 -1.04 -20.21 8.26
CA VAL A 51 0.31 -19.93 7.72
C VAL A 51 0.98 -21.22 7.25
N GLY A 52 0.73 -22.36 7.90
CA GLY A 52 1.17 -23.68 7.43
C GLY A 52 0.53 -24.08 6.09
N PHE A 53 -0.75 -23.74 5.88
CA PHE A 53 -1.42 -23.96 4.61
C PHE A 53 -0.90 -23.03 3.51
N PHE A 54 -0.78 -21.73 3.79
CA PHE A 54 -0.27 -20.74 2.84
C PHE A 54 1.17 -21.04 2.43
N THR A 55 2.04 -21.41 3.37
CA THR A 55 3.43 -21.79 3.05
C THR A 55 3.51 -23.03 2.16
N ARG A 56 2.63 -24.02 2.34
CA ARG A 56 2.51 -25.17 1.42
C ARG A 56 2.01 -24.75 0.05
N LEU A 57 1.07 -23.81 -0.03
CA LEU A 57 0.58 -23.25 -1.29
C LEU A 57 1.70 -22.49 -2.03
N LEU A 58 2.54 -21.75 -1.31
CA LEU A 58 3.72 -21.06 -1.86
C LEU A 58 4.85 -22.03 -2.25
N ALA A 59 4.95 -23.18 -1.56
CA ALA A 59 5.90 -24.24 -1.90
C ALA A 59 5.46 -25.08 -3.11
N LEU A 60 4.23 -24.89 -3.61
CA LEU A 60 3.82 -25.49 -4.86
C LEU A 60 4.71 -24.99 -6.00
N PRO A 61 5.07 -25.88 -6.92
CA PRO A 61 5.94 -25.51 -8.00
C PRO A 61 5.35 -24.40 -8.89
N MET A 62 6.19 -23.45 -9.32
CA MET A 62 5.74 -22.27 -10.07
C MET A 62 4.96 -22.61 -11.35
N TRP A 63 5.23 -23.74 -12.00
CA TRP A 63 4.49 -24.16 -13.20
C TRP A 63 3.02 -24.51 -12.92
N LEU A 64 2.65 -24.85 -11.68
CA LEU A 64 1.26 -25.08 -11.28
C LEU A 64 0.64 -23.82 -10.66
N LEU A 65 1.43 -23.06 -9.90
CA LEU A 65 0.97 -21.86 -9.21
C LEU A 65 0.60 -20.74 -10.19
N LEU A 66 1.44 -20.51 -11.22
CA LEU A 66 1.20 -19.48 -12.23
C LEU A 66 -0.14 -19.66 -12.98
N PRO A 67 -0.44 -20.82 -13.61
CA PRO A 67 -1.71 -20.98 -14.31
C PRO A 67 -2.91 -20.91 -13.36
N ALA A 68 -2.80 -21.39 -12.13
CA ALA A 68 -3.88 -21.27 -11.14
C ALA A 68 -4.17 -19.80 -10.79
N VAL A 69 -3.13 -19.01 -10.48
CA VAL A 69 -3.28 -17.57 -10.18
C VAL A 69 -3.82 -16.81 -11.38
N VAL A 70 -3.34 -17.13 -12.59
CA VAL A 70 -3.80 -16.50 -13.83
C VAL A 70 -5.29 -16.81 -14.05
N MET A 71 -5.71 -18.07 -13.93
CA MET A 71 -7.12 -18.46 -14.05
C MET A 71 -8.01 -17.73 -13.04
N ILE A 72 -7.61 -17.71 -11.77
CA ILE A 72 -8.37 -16.99 -10.72
C ILE A 72 -8.43 -15.49 -11.03
N SER A 73 -7.34 -14.91 -11.53
CA SER A 73 -7.29 -13.49 -11.90
C SER A 73 -8.22 -13.17 -13.08
N PHE A 74 -8.27 -14.05 -14.10
CA PHE A 74 -9.21 -13.92 -15.22
C PHE A 74 -10.66 -13.96 -14.74
N VAL A 75 -11.01 -14.93 -13.88
CA VAL A 75 -12.34 -15.02 -13.28
C VAL A 75 -12.65 -13.77 -12.45
N GLY A 76 -11.69 -13.30 -11.66
CA GLY A 76 -11.84 -12.11 -10.82
C GLY A 76 -12.11 -10.83 -11.61
N VAL A 77 -11.32 -10.56 -12.66
CA VAL A 77 -11.52 -9.38 -13.52
C VAL A 77 -12.84 -9.46 -14.27
N TYR A 78 -13.17 -10.63 -14.82
CA TYR A 78 -14.44 -10.82 -15.52
C TYR A 78 -15.66 -10.72 -14.59
N SER A 79 -15.54 -11.10 -13.32
CA SER A 79 -16.64 -11.07 -12.35
C SER A 79 -17.08 -9.67 -11.92
N ILE A 80 -16.26 -8.63 -12.11
CA ILE A 80 -16.59 -7.28 -11.65
C ILE A 80 -17.49 -6.57 -12.68
N ASN A 81 -17.04 -6.53 -13.94
CA ASN A 81 -17.71 -5.74 -14.98
C ASN A 81 -18.31 -6.59 -16.12
N HIS A 82 -18.14 -7.92 -16.11
CA HIS A 82 -18.54 -8.83 -17.20
C HIS A 82 -18.07 -8.37 -18.60
N SER A 83 -17.00 -7.57 -18.65
CA SER A 83 -16.48 -6.93 -19.84
C SER A 83 -15.31 -7.71 -20.42
N THR A 84 -15.37 -8.04 -21.71
CA THR A 84 -14.26 -8.66 -22.43
C THR A 84 -13.12 -7.68 -22.68
N PHE A 85 -13.39 -6.38 -22.70
CA PHE A 85 -12.37 -5.34 -22.83
C PHE A 85 -11.41 -5.36 -21.64
N ASP A 86 -11.92 -5.50 -20.42
CA ASP A 86 -11.11 -5.57 -19.20
C ASP A 86 -10.16 -6.78 -19.23
N LEU A 87 -10.60 -7.86 -19.88
CA LEU A 87 -9.80 -9.05 -20.13
C LEU A 87 -8.63 -8.78 -21.09
N PHE A 88 -8.88 -8.05 -22.19
CA PHE A 88 -7.81 -7.63 -23.10
C PHE A 88 -6.82 -6.69 -22.42
N VAL A 89 -7.31 -5.74 -21.62
CA VAL A 89 -6.48 -4.81 -20.85
C VAL A 89 -5.63 -5.58 -19.83
N MET A 90 -6.22 -6.53 -19.10
CA MET A 90 -5.50 -7.42 -18.18
C MET A 90 -4.36 -8.16 -18.88
N VAL A 91 -4.62 -8.77 -20.05
CA VAL A 91 -3.59 -9.47 -20.83
C VAL A 91 -2.51 -8.50 -21.28
N GLY A 92 -2.88 -7.31 -21.77
CA GLY A 92 -1.95 -6.26 -22.17
C GLY A 92 -1.02 -5.83 -21.04
N PHE A 93 -1.56 -5.55 -19.85
CA PHE A 93 -0.76 -5.23 -18.66
C PHE A 93 0.05 -6.42 -18.16
N GLY A 94 -0.43 -7.65 -18.31
CA GLY A 94 0.34 -8.87 -18.01
C GLY A 94 1.58 -9.02 -18.90
N VAL A 95 1.44 -8.77 -20.21
CA VAL A 95 2.56 -8.75 -21.16
C VAL A 95 3.52 -7.61 -20.86
N LEU A 96 3.01 -6.41 -20.56
CA LEU A 96 3.82 -5.25 -20.16
C LEU A 96 4.62 -5.54 -18.89
N GLY A 97 3.99 -6.17 -17.88
CA GLY A 97 4.66 -6.60 -16.66
C GLY A 97 5.74 -7.66 -16.91
N TYR A 98 5.50 -8.60 -17.81
CA TYR A 98 6.52 -9.56 -18.25
C TYR A 98 7.72 -8.87 -18.93
N LEU A 99 7.45 -7.89 -19.80
CA LEU A 99 8.49 -7.11 -20.48
C LEU A 99 9.32 -6.28 -19.49
N MET A 100 8.67 -5.63 -18.52
CA MET A 100 9.35 -4.90 -17.44
C MET A 100 10.25 -5.80 -16.61
N ARG A 101 9.77 -7.01 -16.28
CA ARG A 101 10.58 -8.01 -15.58
C ARG A 101 11.80 -8.43 -16.39
N LYS A 102 11.67 -8.52 -17.72
CA LYS A 102 12.79 -8.82 -18.64
C LYS A 102 13.81 -7.68 -18.74
N LEU A 103 13.37 -6.44 -18.49
CA LEU A 103 14.22 -5.24 -18.49
C LEU A 103 14.83 -4.93 -17.11
N ASP A 104 14.69 -5.83 -16.12
CA ASP A 104 15.10 -5.63 -14.73
C ASP A 104 14.48 -4.37 -14.08
N ILE A 105 13.33 -3.93 -14.59
CA ILE A 105 12.58 -2.81 -14.02
C ILE A 105 11.72 -3.37 -12.88
N PRO A 106 11.88 -2.88 -11.63
CA PRO A 106 11.06 -3.32 -10.52
C PRO A 106 9.61 -2.89 -10.75
N ILE A 107 8.69 -3.87 -10.79
CA ILE A 107 7.25 -3.63 -11.01
C ILE A 107 6.60 -2.94 -9.79
N VAL A 108 7.09 -3.26 -8.58
CA VAL A 108 6.50 -2.78 -7.31
C VAL A 108 6.44 -1.24 -7.22
N PRO A 109 7.54 -0.48 -7.47
CA PRO A 109 7.48 0.99 -7.50
C PRO A 109 6.50 1.57 -8.51
N ILE A 110 6.28 0.89 -9.64
CA ILE A 110 5.39 1.38 -10.70
C ILE A 110 3.94 1.26 -10.26
N VAL A 111 3.56 0.12 -9.70
CA VAL A 111 2.22 -0.10 -9.13
C VAL A 111 1.96 0.89 -7.99
N LEU A 112 2.93 1.08 -7.10
CA LEU A 112 2.83 2.08 -6.02
C LEU A 112 2.69 3.50 -6.58
N GLY A 113 3.45 3.86 -7.61
CA GLY A 113 3.36 5.15 -8.28
C GLY A 113 2.00 5.39 -8.94
N LEU A 114 1.42 4.38 -9.59
CA LEU A 114 0.08 4.47 -10.20
C LEU A 114 -1.03 4.63 -9.14
N LEU A 115 -0.95 3.85 -8.06
CA LEU A 115 -1.91 3.91 -6.97
C LEU A 115 -1.84 5.28 -6.27
N LEU A 116 -0.64 5.72 -5.92
CA LEU A 116 -0.41 7.02 -5.27
C LEU A 116 -0.71 8.19 -6.20
N GLY A 117 -0.43 8.06 -7.49
CA GLY A 117 -0.67 9.10 -8.49
C GLY A 117 -2.15 9.41 -8.65
N THR A 118 -3.02 8.40 -8.60
CA THR A 118 -4.48 8.60 -8.66
C THR A 118 -4.97 9.40 -7.44
N GLU A 119 -4.51 9.02 -6.25
CA GLU A 119 -4.82 9.77 -5.02
C GLU A 119 -4.19 11.17 -5.03
N MET A 120 -2.99 11.33 -5.58
CA MET A 120 -2.34 12.63 -5.72
C MET A 120 -3.15 13.56 -6.62
N GLU A 121 -3.58 13.09 -7.78
CA GLU A 121 -4.41 13.84 -8.73
C GLU A 121 -5.77 14.21 -8.11
N ASN A 122 -6.41 13.28 -7.41
CA ASN A 122 -7.67 13.52 -6.71
C ASN A 122 -7.51 14.60 -5.64
N ASN A 123 -6.43 14.54 -4.84
CA ASN A 123 -6.15 15.54 -3.81
C ASN A 123 -5.74 16.89 -4.40
N TYR A 124 -5.00 16.89 -5.51
CA TYR A 124 -4.65 18.11 -6.24
C TYR A 124 -5.89 18.81 -6.79
N ARG A 125 -6.78 18.07 -7.47
CA ARG A 125 -8.07 18.57 -7.94
C ARG A 125 -8.93 19.09 -6.79
N ARG A 126 -8.96 18.38 -5.66
CA ARG A 126 -9.68 18.81 -4.47
C ARG A 126 -9.10 20.12 -3.93
N ALA A 127 -7.78 20.25 -3.85
CA ALA A 127 -7.11 21.47 -3.39
C ALA A 127 -7.44 22.67 -4.30
N LEU A 128 -7.37 22.49 -5.63
CA LEU A 128 -7.76 23.52 -6.60
C LEU A 128 -9.24 23.87 -6.54
N SER A 129 -10.11 22.88 -6.33
CA SER A 129 -11.54 23.13 -6.17
C SER A 129 -11.84 23.95 -4.91
N ILE A 130 -11.07 23.77 -3.84
CA ILE A 130 -11.22 24.53 -2.59
C ILE A 130 -10.67 25.96 -2.76
N SER A 131 -9.58 26.14 -3.52
CA SER A 131 -9.00 27.47 -3.79
C SER A 131 -9.71 28.27 -4.90
N GLY A 132 -10.71 27.69 -5.56
CA GLY A 132 -11.37 28.33 -6.70
C GLY A 132 -10.53 28.36 -7.98
N GLY A 133 -9.55 27.47 -8.10
CA GLY A 133 -8.67 27.34 -9.27
C GLY A 133 -7.29 28.00 -9.09
N ASP A 134 -7.01 28.62 -7.94
CA ASP A 134 -5.70 29.19 -7.66
C ASP A 134 -4.71 28.11 -7.18
N ALA A 135 -3.61 27.93 -7.91
CA ALA A 135 -2.56 26.97 -7.57
C ALA A 135 -1.63 27.47 -6.44
N SER A 136 -1.73 28.74 -6.04
CA SER A 136 -0.93 29.33 -4.96
C SER A 136 -1.14 28.63 -3.61
N ILE A 137 -2.33 28.04 -3.39
CA ILE A 137 -2.69 27.32 -2.16
C ILE A 137 -1.72 26.18 -1.80
N LEU A 138 -1.02 25.63 -2.80
CA LEU A 138 -0.04 24.55 -2.60
C LEU A 138 1.22 25.05 -1.88
N ILE A 139 1.58 26.32 -2.03
CA ILE A 139 2.85 26.89 -1.53
C ILE A 139 2.60 27.87 -0.39
N GLU A 140 1.39 28.44 -0.30
CA GLU A 140 1.00 29.38 0.77
C GLU A 140 0.94 28.74 2.17
N SER A 141 0.64 27.44 2.24
CA SER A 141 0.54 26.78 3.54
C SER A 141 1.95 26.55 4.15
N PRO A 142 2.22 27.05 5.36
CA PRO A 142 3.50 26.81 6.05
C PRO A 142 3.73 25.31 6.30
N ILE A 143 2.65 24.54 6.44
CA ILE A 143 2.70 23.08 6.57
C ILE A 143 3.14 22.45 5.25
N ALA A 144 2.60 22.89 4.11
CA ALA A 144 3.01 22.38 2.81
C ALA A 144 4.50 22.69 2.53
N LEU A 145 4.96 23.90 2.86
CA LEU A 145 6.35 24.31 2.68
C LEU A 145 7.32 23.42 3.48
N THR A 146 6.98 23.12 4.74
CA THR A 146 7.79 22.23 5.59
C THR A 146 7.79 20.78 5.08
N LEU A 147 6.65 20.27 4.59
CA LEU A 147 6.56 18.94 3.96
C LEU A 147 7.35 18.85 2.66
N TYR A 148 7.31 19.87 1.81
CA TYR A 148 8.12 19.92 0.59
C TYR A 148 9.62 19.95 0.91
N GLY A 149 10.03 20.77 1.90
CA GLY A 149 11.41 20.80 2.38
C GLY A 149 11.87 19.45 2.92
N ALA A 150 11.05 18.79 3.75
CA ALA A 150 11.35 17.46 4.29
C ALA A 150 11.44 16.39 3.20
N THR A 151 10.56 16.45 2.20
CA THR A 151 10.56 15.52 1.06
C THR A 151 11.81 15.73 0.19
N ALA A 152 12.17 16.98 -0.11
CA ALA A 152 13.39 17.30 -0.83
C ALA A 152 14.64 16.78 -0.09
N LEU A 153 14.70 16.99 1.23
CA LEU A 153 15.79 16.47 2.06
C LEU A 153 15.85 14.93 2.06
N ALA A 154 14.71 14.26 2.22
CA ALA A 154 14.62 12.79 2.20
C ALA A 154 15.07 12.22 0.84
N LEU A 155 14.65 12.84 -0.27
CA LEU A 155 15.08 12.45 -1.62
C LEU A 155 16.58 12.65 -1.81
N LEU A 156 17.13 13.78 -1.35
CA LEU A 156 18.58 14.03 -1.41
C LEU A 156 19.37 12.96 -0.63
N ILE A 157 18.90 12.60 0.57
CA ILE A 157 19.52 11.54 1.39
C ILE A 157 19.42 10.18 0.67
N ALA A 158 18.25 9.83 0.13
CA ALA A 158 18.03 8.57 -0.59
C ALA A 158 18.92 8.45 -1.83
N VAL A 159 19.03 9.52 -2.63
CA VAL A 159 19.90 9.54 -3.81
C VAL A 159 21.37 9.48 -3.41
N PHE A 160 21.80 10.26 -2.41
CA PHE A 160 23.19 10.26 -1.95
C PHE A 160 23.62 8.89 -1.40
N THR A 161 22.76 8.26 -0.60
CA THR A 161 23.01 6.90 -0.07
C THR A 161 23.01 5.85 -1.17
N ALA A 162 22.09 5.92 -2.15
CA ALA A 162 22.05 5.00 -3.29
C ALA A 162 23.31 5.13 -4.17
N VAL A 163 23.77 6.34 -4.47
CA VAL A 163 25.00 6.59 -5.25
C VAL A 163 26.23 6.10 -4.48
N ARG A 164 26.32 6.36 -3.17
CA ARG A 164 27.44 5.89 -2.33
C ARG A 164 27.46 4.37 -2.19
N ALA A 165 26.31 3.72 -2.10
CA ALA A 165 26.18 2.25 -2.06
C ALA A 165 26.66 1.61 -3.37
N ARG A 166 26.30 2.18 -4.53
CA ARG A 166 26.79 1.74 -5.84
C ARG A 166 28.31 1.88 -5.99
N ARG A 167 28.90 2.99 -5.51
CA ARG A 167 30.36 3.21 -5.53
C ARG A 167 31.14 2.22 -4.64
N ARG A 168 30.60 1.85 -3.48
CA ARG A 168 31.22 0.86 -2.57
C ARG A 168 31.16 -0.57 -3.11
N ALA A 169 30.09 -0.92 -3.82
CA ALA A 169 29.97 -2.23 -4.46
C ALA A 169 30.99 -2.42 -5.60
N GLN A 170 31.35 -1.35 -6.32
CA GLN A 170 32.35 -1.40 -7.39
C GLN A 170 33.80 -1.53 -6.88
N GLN A 171 34.15 -0.95 -5.72
CA GLN A 171 35.51 -1.03 -5.16
C GLN A 171 35.85 -2.41 -4.59
N ARG A 172 34.86 -3.20 -4.16
CA ARG A 172 35.09 -4.54 -3.59
C ARG A 172 35.31 -5.65 -4.65
N ASN A 173 35.01 -5.37 -5.91
CA ASN A 173 35.15 -6.32 -7.02
C ASN A 173 36.46 -6.17 -7.83
N ASN A 174 37.45 -5.39 -7.38
CA ASN A 174 38.72 -5.22 -8.07
C ASN A 174 39.92 -5.64 -7.17
N PRO A 175 40.32 -6.93 -7.16
CA PRO A 175 41.37 -7.44 -6.26
C PRO A 175 42.83 -7.15 -6.70
N SER A 176 43.08 -6.50 -7.83
CA SER A 176 44.40 -6.48 -8.47
C SER A 176 45.33 -5.31 -8.11
N ALA A 177 45.03 -4.51 -7.08
CA ALA A 177 45.80 -3.29 -6.77
C ALA A 177 46.55 -3.30 -5.43
N SER A 178 46.71 -4.44 -4.75
CA SER A 178 47.37 -4.49 -3.44
C SER A 178 48.39 -5.61 -3.29
N GLN A 179 49.31 -5.74 -4.24
CA GLN A 179 50.59 -6.39 -3.99
C GLN A 179 51.69 -5.55 -4.65
N PRO A 180 52.41 -4.70 -3.89
CA PRO A 180 53.76 -4.30 -4.26
C PRO A 180 54.74 -5.47 -4.09
#